data_AF-A0A0A9YMN2-F1
#
_entry.id   AF-A0A0A9YMN2-F1
#
_cell.length_a   1.000
_cell.length_b   1.000
_cell.length_c   1.000
_cell.angle_alpha   90.00
_cell.angle_beta   90.00
_cell.angle_gamma   90.00
#
_symmetry.space_group_name_H-M   'P 1'
#
loop_
_entity.id
_entity.type
_entity.pdbx_description
1 polymer ?
#
loop_
_entity_poly.entity_id
_entity_poly.type
_entity_poly.pdbx_seq_one_letter_code
_entity_poly.pdbx_strand_id
1 'polypeptide(L)'
;MQLYMQEMPQSAIALCVAANLYSLNQDNKTALVMLDRALQVNPFCAYAYTLKGYECIALNELTSATEAFSQAMSMDKRMYMAYAGLGEIYLEQDKVDLARRYFQRAL
;
A
#
# COMPACT_ATOMS: atom_id res chain seq x y z
N MET A 1 -10.20 15.88 -20.20
CA MET A 1 -9.99 15.14 -18.93
C MET A 1 -11.19 14.29 -18.51
N GLN A 2 -12.45 14.63 -18.81
CA GLN A 2 -13.63 13.81 -18.45
C GLN A 2 -13.74 12.46 -19.20
N LEU A 3 -13.13 12.30 -20.37
CA LEU A 3 -13.23 11.08 -21.17
C LEU A 3 -12.39 9.90 -20.66
N TYR A 4 -11.37 10.14 -19.82
CA TYR A 4 -10.54 9.05 -19.26
C TYR A 4 -11.21 8.33 -18.07
N MET A 5 -12.27 8.91 -17.48
CA MET A 5 -12.90 8.33 -16.30
C MET A 5 -13.85 7.16 -16.62
N GLN A 6 -14.34 7.04 -17.87
CA GLN A 6 -15.27 5.98 -18.27
C GLN A 6 -14.58 4.67 -18.71
N GLU A 7 -13.28 4.68 -19.00
CA GLU A 7 -12.50 3.47 -19.29
C GLU A 7 -11.64 3.01 -18.09
N MET A 8 -11.88 3.60 -16.91
CA MET A 8 -11.14 3.21 -15.71
C MET A 8 -11.50 1.76 -15.34
N PRO A 9 -10.49 0.91 -15.07
CA PRO A 9 -10.74 -0.48 -14.74
C PRO A 9 -11.70 -0.61 -13.55
N GLN A 10 -12.79 -1.36 -13.71
CA GLN A 10 -13.75 -1.62 -12.62
C GLN A 10 -13.26 -2.70 -11.64
N SER A 11 -12.08 -3.26 -11.84
CA SER A 11 -11.48 -4.23 -10.93
C SER A 11 -10.49 -3.54 -10.01
N ALA A 12 -10.59 -3.81 -8.70
CA ALA A 12 -9.63 -3.34 -7.71
C ALA A 12 -8.19 -3.70 -8.08
N ILE A 13 -7.98 -4.87 -8.68
CA ILE A 13 -6.63 -5.31 -9.11
C ILE A 13 -6.10 -4.43 -10.23
N ALA A 14 -6.92 -4.11 -11.22
CA ALA A 14 -6.48 -3.28 -12.34
C ALA A 14 -6.24 -1.82 -11.91
N LEU A 15 -6.99 -1.32 -10.92
CA LEU A 15 -6.70 -0.05 -10.26
C LEU A 15 -5.37 -0.10 -9.47
N CYS A 16 -5.04 -1.22 -8.83
CA CYS A 16 -3.71 -1.42 -8.21
C CYS A 16 -2.59 -1.42 -9.25
N VAL A 17 -2.81 -2.04 -10.42
CA VAL A 17 -1.84 -2.01 -11.52
C VAL A 17 -1.64 -0.58 -12.03
N ALA A 18 -2.72 0.19 -12.18
CA ALA A 18 -2.63 1.61 -12.53
C ALA A 18 -1.87 2.41 -11.46
N ALA A 19 -2.12 2.16 -10.17
CA ALA A 19 -1.39 2.79 -9.08
C ALA A 19 0.12 2.53 -9.15
N ASN A 20 0.52 1.26 -9.38
CA ASN A 20 1.93 0.90 -9.56
C ASN A 20 2.56 1.64 -10.76
N LEU A 21 1.83 1.81 -11.87
CA LEU A 21 2.32 2.58 -13.02
C LEU A 21 2.57 4.05 -12.66
N TYR A 22 1.69 4.68 -11.88
CA TYR A 22 1.90 6.06 -11.41
C TYR A 22 3.04 6.15 -10.40
N SER A 23 3.15 5.18 -9.48
CA SER A 23 4.25 5.06 -8.51
C SER A 23 5.62 4.96 -9.21
N LEU A 24 5.72 4.13 -10.25
CA LEU A 24 6.95 4.02 -11.07
C LEU A 24 7.33 5.33 -11.77
N ASN A 25 6.34 6.18 -12.07
CA ASN A 25 6.56 7.52 -12.61
C ASN A 25 6.76 8.60 -11.53
N GLN A 26 6.93 8.21 -10.26
CA GLN A 26 7.05 9.08 -9.10
C GLN A 26 5.84 10.00 -8.87
N ASP A 27 4.68 9.65 -9.44
CA ASP A 27 3.40 10.32 -9.20
C ASP A 27 2.63 9.62 -8.07
N ASN A 28 3.22 9.67 -6.87
CA ASN A 28 2.70 8.99 -5.68
C ASN A 28 1.29 9.48 -5.31
N LYS A 29 0.96 10.75 -5.61
CA LYS A 29 -0.37 11.31 -5.33
C LYS A 29 -1.43 10.67 -6.22
N THR A 30 -1.18 10.54 -7.52
CA THR A 30 -2.12 9.86 -8.42
C THR A 30 -2.18 8.36 -8.11
N ALA A 31 -1.07 7.74 -7.71
CA ALA A 31 -1.05 6.36 -7.25
C ALA A 31 -2.01 6.15 -6.05
N LEU A 32 -1.93 7.01 -5.03
CA LEU A 32 -2.85 6.99 -3.89
C LEU A 32 -4.32 7.12 -4.31
N VAL A 33 -4.65 8.00 -5.24
CA VAL A 33 -6.03 8.13 -5.75
C VAL A 33 -6.51 6.84 -6.41
N MET A 34 -5.65 6.15 -7.16
CA MET A 34 -6.02 4.86 -7.78
C MET A 34 -6.23 3.77 -6.73
N LEU A 35 -5.43 3.76 -5.67
CA LEU A 35 -5.55 2.82 -4.55
C LEU A 35 -6.81 3.07 -3.73
N ASP A 36 -7.16 4.33 -3.47
CA ASP A 36 -8.41 4.67 -2.79
C ASP A 36 -9.62 4.23 -3.60
N ARG A 37 -9.57 4.38 -4.92
CA ARG A 37 -10.61 3.82 -5.81
C ARG A 37 -10.63 2.30 -5.80
N ALA A 38 -9.46 1.64 -5.77
CA ALA A 38 -9.39 0.19 -5.64
C ALA A 38 -10.09 -0.30 -4.37
N LEU A 39 -9.90 0.44 -3.26
CA LEU A 39 -10.53 0.16 -1.97
C LEU A 39 -12.03 0.52 -1.93
N GLN A 40 -12.49 1.49 -2.72
CA GLN A 40 -13.93 1.73 -2.93
C GLN A 40 -14.60 0.58 -3.67
N VAL A 41 -13.91 -0.01 -4.66
CA VAL A 41 -14.41 -1.17 -5.41
C VAL A 41 -14.36 -2.45 -4.56
N ASN A 42 -13.26 -2.66 -3.84
CA ASN A 42 -13.11 -3.79 -2.93
C ASN A 42 -12.42 -3.36 -1.62
N PRO A 43 -13.21 -3.10 -0.56
CA PRO A 43 -12.68 -2.71 0.74
C PRO A 43 -11.81 -3.78 1.42
N PHE A 44 -11.84 -5.03 0.95
CA PHE A 44 -11.08 -6.14 1.51
C PHE A 44 -9.79 -6.44 0.73
N CYS A 45 -9.38 -5.55 -0.17
CA CYS A 45 -8.18 -5.75 -0.99
C CYS A 45 -6.90 -5.48 -0.18
N ALA A 46 -6.36 -6.52 0.45
CA ALA A 46 -5.10 -6.46 1.21
C ALA A 46 -3.93 -5.91 0.38
N TYR A 47 -3.89 -6.21 -0.92
CA TYR A 47 -2.85 -5.72 -1.83
C TYR A 47 -2.94 -4.20 -2.04
N ALA A 48 -4.15 -3.65 -2.21
CA ALA A 48 -4.34 -2.20 -2.34
C ALA A 48 -3.89 -1.44 -1.09
N TYR A 49 -4.22 -1.95 0.11
CA TYR A 49 -3.72 -1.40 1.37
C TYR A 49 -2.19 -1.49 1.49
N THR A 50 -1.59 -2.58 1.03
CA THR A 50 -0.12 -2.76 1.04
C THR A 50 0.55 -1.72 0.15
N LEU A 51 0.10 -1.57 -1.10
CA LEU A 51 0.62 -0.57 -2.02
C LEU A 51 0.44 0.85 -1.44
N LYS A 52 -0.70 1.13 -0.82
CA LYS A 52 -0.96 2.42 -0.17
C LYS A 52 0.05 2.70 0.95
N GLY A 53 0.43 1.68 1.70
CA GLY A 53 1.49 1.78 2.71
C GLY A 53 2.83 2.20 2.11
N TYR A 54 3.24 1.56 1.01
CA TYR A 54 4.48 1.91 0.31
C TYR A 54 4.46 3.31 -0.32
N GLU A 55 3.33 3.75 -0.89
CA GLU A 55 3.18 5.11 -1.37
C GLU A 55 3.32 6.14 -0.24
N CYS A 56 2.75 5.85 0.94
CA CYS A 56 2.91 6.71 2.11
C CYS A 56 4.36 6.74 2.61
N ILE A 57 5.11 5.63 2.56
CA ILE A 57 6.57 5.64 2.84
C ILE A 57 7.27 6.58 1.87
N ALA A 58 7.00 6.47 0.56
CA ALA A 58 7.62 7.31 -0.46
C ALA A 58 7.32 8.82 -0.28
N LEU A 59 6.22 9.16 0.39
CA LEU A 59 5.82 10.52 0.77
C LEU A 59 6.30 10.93 2.18
N ASN A 60 7.03 10.08 2.89
CA ASN A 60 7.47 10.26 4.28
C ASN A 60 6.30 10.40 5.28
N GLU A 61 5.14 9.81 4.97
CA GLU A 61 3.93 9.79 5.79
C GLU A 61 3.85 8.48 6.61
N LEU A 62 4.82 8.27 7.50
CA LEU A 62 5.02 6.98 8.19
C LEU A 62 3.82 6.54 9.06
N THR A 63 3.05 7.47 9.62
CA THR A 63 1.83 7.16 10.38
C THR A 63 0.77 6.54 9.48
N SER A 64 0.49 7.16 8.33
CA SER A 64 -0.46 6.66 7.34
C SER A 64 0.00 5.35 6.72
N ALA A 65 1.32 5.19 6.51
CA ALA A 65 1.90 3.93 6.05
C ALA A 65 1.64 2.79 7.05
N THR A 66 1.88 3.04 8.35
CA THR A 66 1.66 2.07 9.43
C THR A 66 0.19 1.64 9.51
N GLU A 67 -0.74 2.60 9.39
CA GLU A 67 -2.17 2.31 9.35
C GLU A 67 -2.55 1.45 8.14
N ALA A 68 -2.05 1.80 6.95
CA ALA A 68 -2.32 1.06 5.72
C ALA A 68 -1.81 -0.38 5.80
N PHE A 69 -0.58 -0.62 6.28
CA PHE A 69 -0.07 -1.97 6.49
C PHE A 69 -0.86 -2.75 7.56
N SER A 70 -1.30 -2.08 8.61
CA SER A 70 -2.16 -2.70 9.64
C SER A 70 -3.51 -3.14 9.07
N GLN A 71 -4.11 -2.34 8.17
CA GLN A 71 -5.30 -2.74 7.43
C GLN A 71 -5.01 -3.90 6.46
N ALA A 72 -3.89 -3.88 5.74
CA ALA A 72 -3.53 -4.99 4.86
C ALA A 72 -3.43 -6.33 5.63
N MET A 73 -2.82 -6.32 6.81
CA MET A 73 -2.70 -7.50 7.68
C MET A 73 -4.04 -7.96 8.29
N SER A 74 -4.99 -7.04 8.51
CA SER A 74 -6.33 -7.40 9.00
C SER A 74 -7.17 -8.05 7.92
N MET A 75 -6.97 -7.65 6.65
CA MET A 75 -7.63 -8.24 5.48
C MET A 75 -7.01 -9.59 5.10
N ASP A 76 -5.68 -9.71 5.06
CA ASP A 76 -4.97 -10.96 4.82
C ASP A 76 -3.76 -11.10 5.73
N LYS A 77 -3.86 -12.03 6.69
CA LYS A 77 -2.78 -12.35 7.64
C LYS A 77 -1.54 -12.96 6.97
N ARG A 78 -1.62 -13.36 5.71
CA ARG A 78 -0.49 -13.90 4.92
C ARG A 78 0.12 -12.85 4.00
N MET A 79 -0.30 -11.59 4.09
CA MET A 79 0.24 -10.50 3.29
C MET A 79 1.65 -10.13 3.76
N TYR A 80 2.64 -10.94 3.38
CA TYR A 80 4.04 -10.79 3.80
C TYR A 80 4.61 -9.41 3.50
N MET A 81 4.19 -8.79 2.39
CA MET A 81 4.61 -7.45 1.98
C MET A 81 4.22 -6.38 3.02
N ALA A 82 3.08 -6.52 3.70
CA ALA A 82 2.67 -5.59 4.75
C ALA A 82 3.53 -5.73 6.01
N TYR A 83 3.91 -6.96 6.37
CA TYR A 83 4.87 -7.20 7.45
C TYR A 83 6.27 -6.65 7.12
N ALA A 84 6.72 -6.82 5.87
CA ALA A 84 7.97 -6.26 5.40
C ALA A 84 7.97 -4.72 5.48
N GLY A 85 6.90 -4.07 4.99
CA GLY A 85 6.74 -2.61 5.06
C GLY A 85 6.77 -2.06 6.49
N LEU A 86 6.12 -2.73 7.45
CA LEU A 86 6.25 -2.35 8.87
C LEU A 86 7.68 -2.55 9.40
N GLY A 87 8.35 -3.61 8.97
CA GLY A 87 9.76 -3.85 9.28
C GLY A 87 10.66 -2.70 8.81
N GLU A 88 10.46 -2.22 7.58
CA GLU A 88 11.16 -1.06 7.01
C GLU A 88 10.92 0.20 7.83
N ILE A 89 9.66 0.54 8.14
CA ILE A 89 9.32 1.70 8.96
C ILE A 89 10.01 1.65 10.33
N TYR A 90 9.98 0.50 11.00
CA TYR A 90 10.62 0.38 12.32
C TYR A 90 12.13 0.39 12.24
N LEU A 91 12.72 -0.03 11.12
CA LEU A 91 14.16 0.06 10.89
C LEU A 91 14.59 1.52 10.72
N GLU A 92 13.84 2.32 9.94
CA GLU A 92 14.09 3.76 9.80
C GLU A 92 13.97 4.52 11.13
N GLN A 93 13.12 4.04 12.04
CA GLN A 93 12.97 4.58 13.39
C GLN A 93 14.02 4.06 14.40
N ASP A 94 15.04 3.33 13.95
CA ASP A 94 16.07 2.69 14.79
C ASP A 94 15.51 1.69 15.83
N LYS A 95 14.29 1.20 15.62
CA LYS A 95 13.64 0.20 16.47
C LYS A 95 13.93 -1.21 15.97
N VAL A 96 15.22 -1.55 15.95
CA VAL A 96 15.77 -2.77 15.32
C VAL A 96 15.09 -4.06 15.81
N ASP A 97 14.80 -4.17 17.11
CA ASP A 97 14.13 -5.35 17.66
C ASP A 97 12.71 -5.55 17.14
N LEU A 98 11.96 -4.45 16.95
CA LEU A 98 10.62 -4.49 16.38
C LEU A 98 10.69 -4.82 14.88
N ALA A 99 11.60 -4.17 14.15
CA ALA A 99 11.82 -4.44 12.73
C ALA A 99 12.11 -5.93 12.49
N ARG A 100 13.02 -6.52 13.26
CA ARG A 100 13.35 -7.96 13.20
C ARG A 100 12.12 -8.84 13.36
N ARG A 101 11.25 -8.55 14.32
CA ARG A 101 10.02 -9.34 14.58
C ARG A 101 9.05 -9.26 13.39
N TYR A 102 8.93 -8.11 12.76
CA TYR A 102 8.08 -7.94 11.58
C TYR A 102 8.66 -8.64 10.35
N PHE A 103 9.97 -8.54 10.11
CA PHE A 103 10.62 -9.29 9.04
C PHE A 103 10.52 -10.81 9.23
N GLN A 104 10.61 -11.31 10.47
CA GLN A 104 10.41 -12.74 10.75
C GLN A 104 8.99 -13.22 10.42
N ARG A 105 7.98 -12.35 10.47
CA ARG A 105 6.61 -12.67 10.06
C ARG A 105 6.37 -12.56 8.56
N ALA A 106 7.30 -11.93 7.83
CA ALA A 106 7.26 -11.84 6.37
C ALA A 106 7.89 -13.06 5.67
N LEU A 107 8.52 -13.98 6.42
CA LEU A 107 9.11 -15.23 5.94
C LEU A 107 8.15 -16.41 6.18
#